data_AF-A0A9Q3H487-F1
#
_entry.id   AF-A0A9Q3H487-F1
#
_cell.length_a   1.000
_cell.length_b   1.000
_cell.length_c   1.000
_cell.angle_alpha   90.00
_cell.angle_beta   90.00
_cell.angle_gamma   90.00
#
_symmetry.space_group_name_H-M   'P 1'
#
loop_
_entity.id
_entity.type
_entity.pdbx_description
1 polymer ?
#
loop_
_entity_poly.entity_id
_entity_poly.type
_entity_poly.pdbx_seq_one_letter_code
_entity_poly.pdbx_strand_id
1 'polypeptide(L)'
;MNEFREGRFSTTLTSKQKLSLLKMLRKNRPAFAIGEEPLGKMRGHDIELYLDVEIPYLPMLRRPPYPEILETRKDIEKHINELLDMDVIRKI
;
A
#
# COMPACT_ATOMS: atom_id res chain seq x y z
N MET A 1 -3.93 -21.54 -5.45
CA MET A 1 -2.99 -22.09 -6.46
C MET A 1 -2.99 -21.23 -7.74
N ASN A 2 -2.63 -19.93 -7.73
CA ASN A 2 -2.62 -19.10 -8.96
C ASN A 2 -1.68 -17.86 -8.95
N GLU A 3 -0.69 -17.81 -8.06
CA GLU A 3 0.10 -16.59 -7.76
C GLU A 3 0.95 -16.02 -8.91
N PHE A 4 1.14 -16.75 -10.01
CA PHE A 4 1.92 -16.30 -11.18
C PHE A 4 1.14 -16.44 -12.48
N ARG A 5 -0.20 -16.46 -12.44
CA ARG A 5 -1.02 -16.66 -13.64
C ARG A 5 -0.80 -15.60 -14.72
N GLU A 6 -0.52 -14.38 -14.32
CA GLU A 6 -0.27 -13.25 -15.22
C GLU A 6 1.23 -13.00 -15.46
N GLY A 7 2.09 -13.80 -14.83
CA GLY A 7 3.54 -13.65 -14.93
C GLY A 7 4.06 -14.04 -16.32
N ARG A 8 4.69 -13.09 -17.01
CA ARG A 8 5.39 -13.36 -18.28
C ARG A 8 6.84 -13.73 -18.00
N PHE A 9 7.21 -14.98 -18.30
CA PHE A 9 8.61 -15.40 -18.29
C PHE A 9 9.27 -15.08 -19.63
N SER A 10 10.56 -14.73 -19.61
CA SER A 10 11.33 -14.58 -20.85
C SER A 10 11.25 -15.84 -21.71
N THR A 11 11.17 -15.65 -23.02
CA THR A 11 11.18 -16.73 -24.04
C THR A 11 12.54 -17.42 -24.12
N THR A 12 13.61 -16.77 -23.67
CA THR A 12 14.98 -17.29 -23.69
C THR A 12 15.27 -18.31 -22.58
N LEU A 13 14.39 -18.44 -21.59
CA LEU A 13 14.58 -19.34 -20.47
C LEU A 13 14.11 -20.76 -20.81
N THR A 14 14.96 -21.73 -20.52
CA THR A 14 14.59 -23.16 -20.57
C THR A 14 13.55 -23.49 -19.49
N SER A 15 12.81 -24.58 -19.70
CA SER A 15 11.80 -25.06 -18.74
C SER A 15 12.40 -25.30 -17.34
N LYS A 16 13.64 -25.80 -17.26
CA LYS A 16 14.35 -26.04 -15.99
C LYS A 16 14.66 -24.74 -15.25
N GLN A 17 15.09 -23.69 -15.97
CA GLN A 17 15.38 -22.39 -15.38
C GLN A 17 14.11 -21.69 -14.89
N LYS A 18 13.02 -21.75 -15.66
CA LYS A 18 11.70 -21.23 -15.22
C LYS A 18 11.25 -21.88 -13.93
N LEU A 19 11.40 -23.21 -13.82
CA LEU A 19 11.03 -23.95 -12.62
C LEU A 19 11.91 -23.56 -11.41
N SER A 20 13.22 -23.37 -11.63
CA SER A 20 14.14 -22.90 -10.60
C SER A 20 13.79 -21.49 -10.12
N LEU A 21 13.45 -20.59 -11.04
CA LEU A 21 13.04 -19.22 -10.74
C LEU A 21 11.75 -19.21 -9.91
N LEU A 22 10.74 -19.98 -10.32
CA LEU A 22 9.50 -20.13 -9.57
C LEU A 22 9.73 -20.65 -8.14
N LYS A 23 10.64 -21.62 -7.96
CA LYS A 23 11.02 -22.11 -6.63
C LYS A 23 11.66 -21.00 -5.79
N MET A 24 12.54 -20.19 -6.39
CA MET A 24 13.19 -19.07 -5.70
C MET A 24 12.19 -17.99 -5.30
N LEU A 25 11.31 -17.57 -6.22
CA LEU A 25 10.27 -16.57 -5.96
C LEU A 25 9.32 -17.03 -4.85
N ARG A 26 8.93 -18.31 -4.85
CA ARG A 26 8.11 -18.88 -3.76
C ARG A 26 8.85 -18.93 -2.43
N LYS A 27 10.13 -19.31 -2.44
CA LYS A 27 10.95 -19.36 -1.23
C LYS A 27 11.08 -17.97 -0.59
N ASN A 28 11.24 -16.93 -1.42
CA ASN A 28 11.41 -15.55 -0.99
C ASN A 28 10.11 -14.72 -1.06
N ARG A 29 8.94 -15.39 -1.06
CA ARG A 29 7.62 -14.73 -1.12
C ARG A 29 7.46 -13.50 -0.22
N PRO A 30 7.82 -13.54 1.09
CA PRO A 30 7.60 -12.40 1.99
C PRO A 30 8.51 -11.20 1.70
N ALA A 31 9.55 -11.36 0.88
CA ALA A 31 10.42 -10.25 0.47
C ALA A 31 9.81 -9.39 -0.65
N PHE A 32 8.72 -9.85 -1.26
CA PHE A 32 8.03 -9.14 -2.33
C PHE A 32 6.74 -8.53 -1.80
N ALA A 33 6.40 -7.32 -2.28
CA ALA A 33 5.13 -6.67 -2.01
C ALA A 33 4.00 -7.37 -2.78
N ILE A 34 3.62 -8.55 -2.31
CA ILE A 34 2.45 -9.29 -2.79
C ILE A 34 1.26 -8.73 -2.01
N GLY A 35 0.18 -8.35 -2.71
CA GLY A 35 -0.98 -7.63 -2.13
C GLY A 35 -1.77 -8.37 -1.04
N GLU A 36 -1.29 -9.51 -0.55
CA GLU A 36 -1.86 -10.26 0.58
C GLU A 36 -1.25 -9.82 1.93
N GLU A 37 -0.08 -9.18 1.95
CA GLU A 37 0.54 -8.70 3.19
C GLU A 37 0.26 -7.20 3.42
N PRO A 38 -0.16 -6.81 4.64
CA PRO A 38 -0.44 -5.41 4.95
C PRO A 38 0.84 -4.58 4.88
N LEU A 39 0.83 -3.53 4.06
CA LEU A 39 1.94 -2.58 3.97
C LEU A 39 2.16 -1.90 5.33
N GLY A 40 3.42 -1.77 5.75
CA GLY A 40 3.78 -0.90 6.86
C GLY A 40 3.50 -1.44 8.27
N LYS A 41 3.08 -2.71 8.44
CA LYS A 41 2.91 -3.33 9.77
C LYS A 41 4.24 -3.71 10.46
N MET A 42 5.28 -2.90 10.25
CA MET A 42 6.59 -3.05 10.90
C MET A 42 6.55 -2.39 12.27
N ARG A 43 6.57 -3.20 13.33
CA ARG A 43 6.62 -2.71 14.71
C ARG A 43 7.94 -1.96 14.98
N GLY A 44 7.88 -0.88 15.76
CA GLY A 44 9.06 -0.15 16.23
C GLY A 44 9.50 1.04 15.38
N HIS A 45 8.69 1.45 14.40
CA HIS A 45 8.90 2.67 13.60
C HIS A 45 7.84 3.74 13.90
N ASP A 46 7.30 3.73 15.12
CA ASP A 46 6.34 4.73 15.56
C ASP A 46 7.03 6.10 15.65
N ILE A 47 6.40 7.12 15.07
CA ILE A 47 6.91 8.48 15.04
C ILE A 47 6.09 9.33 16.00
N GLU A 48 6.76 9.97 16.95
CA GLU A 48 6.15 11.02 17.77
C GLU A 48 6.33 12.37 17.08
N LEU A 49 5.22 12.99 16.71
CA LEU A 49 5.20 14.32 16.11
C LEU A 49 4.74 15.33 17.17
N TYR A 50 5.58 16.35 17.39
CA TYR A 50 5.31 17.45 18.31
C TYR A 50 5.00 18.71 17.48
N LEU A 51 3.97 19.46 17.90
CA LEU A 51 3.69 20.77 17.32
C LEU A 51 4.47 21.83 18.09
N ASP A 52 5.17 22.70 17.36
CA ASP A 52 5.85 23.87 17.93
C ASP A 52 4.87 25.00 18.33
N VAL A 53 3.56 24.76 18.23
CA VAL A 53 2.50 25.73 18.48
C VAL A 53 1.45 25.17 19.43
N GLU A 54 1.00 26.01 20.36
CA GLU A 54 -0.08 25.69 21.29
C GLU A 54 -1.45 26.13 20.74
N ILE A 55 -2.53 25.64 21.35
CA ILE A 55 -3.90 26.05 21.01
C ILE A 55 -4.06 27.55 21.33
N PRO A 56 -4.65 28.37 20.45
CA PRO A 56 -5.40 27.98 19.25
C PRO A 56 -4.53 27.74 18.01
N TYR A 57 -4.77 26.60 17.35
CA TYR A 57 -4.14 26.26 16.07
C TYR A 57 -4.34 27.35 15.00
N LEU A 58 -3.31 27.54 14.17
CA LEU A 58 -3.33 28.49 13.05
C LEU A 58 -4.57 28.29 12.16
N PRO A 59 -5.21 29.36 11.66
CA PRO A 59 -6.40 29.26 10.80
C PRO A 59 -6.21 28.37 9.57
N MET A 60 -4.97 28.22 9.08
CA MET A 60 -4.63 27.33 7.96
C MET A 60 -4.94 25.85 8.25
N LEU A 61 -4.87 25.44 9.52
CA LEU A 61 -5.19 24.08 9.97
C LEU A 61 -6.70 23.84 10.13
N ARG A 62 -7.53 24.89 10.01
CA ARG A 62 -9.00 24.81 10.14
C ARG A 62 -9.74 24.94 8.81
N ARG A 63 -9.02 24.87 7.68
CA ARG A 63 -9.63 25.04 6.37
C ARG A 63 -10.56 23.85 6.07
N PRO A 64 -11.77 24.09 5.55
CA PRO A 64 -12.60 23.01 5.07
C PRO A 64 -11.88 22.29 3.90
N PRO A 65 -12.17 20.99 3.68
CA PRO A 65 -11.67 20.31 2.50
C PRO A 65 -12.11 21.07 1.24
N TYR A 66 -11.23 21.10 0.24
CA TYR A 66 -11.52 21.75 -1.03
C TYR A 66 -12.68 21.02 -1.73
N PRO A 67 -13.62 21.71 -2.39
CA PRO A 67 -14.70 21.05 -3.11
C PRO A 67 -14.15 20.19 -4.26
N GLU A 68 -14.48 18.90 -4.25
CA GLU A 68 -14.06 17.95 -5.28
C GLU A 68 -15.16 17.70 -6.32
N ILE A 69 -14.74 17.38 -7.54
CA ILE A 69 -15.62 16.94 -8.63
C ILE A 69 -16.11 15.51 -8.32
N LEU A 70 -17.37 15.21 -8.60
CA LEU A 70 -18.02 13.92 -8.26
C LEU A 70 -17.26 12.69 -8.77
N GLU A 71 -16.73 12.74 -9.98
CA GLU A 71 -15.97 11.60 -10.55
C GLU A 71 -14.64 11.40 -9.81
N THR A 72 -13.93 12.49 -9.52
CA THR A 72 -12.69 12.45 -8.74
C THR A 72 -12.93 11.86 -7.35
N ARG A 73 -14.05 12.21 -6.71
CA ARG A 73 -14.42 11.68 -5.41
C ARG A 73 -14.60 10.16 -5.42
N LYS A 74 -15.26 9.60 -6.46
CA LYS A 74 -15.48 8.14 -6.58
C LYS A 74 -14.16 7.38 -6.71
N ASP A 75 -13.24 7.90 -7.52
CA ASP A 75 -11.93 7.29 -7.73
C ASP A 75 -11.09 7.33 -6.44
N ILE A 76 -11.11 8.47 -5.72
CA ILE A 76 -10.44 8.61 -4.41
C ILE A 76 -11.06 7.68 -3.38
N GLU A 77 -12.40 7.54 -3.35
CA GLU A 77 -13.11 6.70 -2.39
C GLU A 77 -12.69 5.23 -2.49
N LYS A 78 -12.44 4.73 -3.71
CA LYS A 78 -11.88 3.39 -3.92
C LYS A 78 -10.54 3.23 -3.18
N HIS A 79 -9.63 4.17 -3.35
CA HIS A 79 -8.31 4.11 -2.72
C HIS A 79 -8.37 4.33 -1.20
N ILE A 80 -9.28 5.17 -0.71
CA ILE A 80 -9.53 5.33 0.72
C ILE A 80 -9.95 4.00 1.34
N ASN A 81 -10.86 3.27 0.69
CA ASN A 81 -11.31 1.96 1.17
C ASN A 81 -10.18 0.94 1.18
N GLU A 82 -9.34 0.90 0.13
CA GLU A 82 -8.14 0.05 0.10
C GLU A 82 -7.20 0.36 1.29
N LEU A 83 -6.96 1.64 1.60
CA LEU A 83 -6.10 2.05 2.71
C LEU A 83 -6.70 1.76 4.09
N LEU A 84 -8.03 1.82 4.23
CA LEU A 84 -8.74 1.43 5.45
C LEU A 84 -8.63 -0.08 5.70
N ASP A 85 -8.84 -0.90 4.66
CA ASP A 85 -8.73 -2.36 4.75
C ASP A 85 -7.31 -2.81 5.13
N MET A 86 -6.31 -2.03 4.72
CA MET A 86 -4.89 -2.25 5.04
C MET A 86 -4.48 -1.72 6.42
N ASP A 87 -5.38 -1.07 7.17
CA ASP A 87 -5.10 -0.44 8.48
C ASP A 87 -4.00 0.64 8.41
N VAL A 88 -3.83 1.26 7.24
CA VAL A 88 -2.88 2.37 7.02
C VAL A 88 -3.48 3.70 7.49
N ILE A 89 -4.78 3.88 7.26
CA ILE A 89 -5.56 5.00 7.78
C ILE A 89 -6.70 4.47 8.64
N ARG A 90 -7.18 5.29 9.57
CA ARG A 90 -8.31 4.95 10.44
C ARG A 90 -9.23 6.14 10.64
N LYS A 91 -10.50 5.85 10.94
CA LYS A 91 -11.44 6.87 11.39
C LYS A 91 -11.07 7.29 12.81
N ILE A 92 -10.95 8.60 13.02
CA ILE A 92 -10.64 9.25 14.31
C ILE A 92 -11.85 10.01 14.81
#